data_AF-A0A2A2Y9R1-F1
#
_entry.id   AF-A0A2A2Y9R1-F1
#
_cell.length_a   1.000
_cell.length_b   1.000
_cell.length_c   1.000
_cell.angle_alpha   90.00
_cell.angle_beta   90.00
_cell.angle_gamma   90.00
#
_symmetry.space_group_name_H-M   'P 1'
#
loop_
_entity.id
_entity.type
_entity.pdbx_description
1 polymer ?
#
loop_
_entity_poly.entity_id
_entity_poly.type
_entity_poly.pdbx_seq_one_letter_code
_entity_poly.pdbx_strand_id
1 'polypeptide(L)'
;MKNNTFGRSPFTAACCIALGVTLFLNCKLRAADLPVLSDAAKQRIAQALPTTAQAKPTKPRRLLIFTRNQEYQGHAPAIAASCEAFTLMGKKTGAFETTITDDPAIFERNSLKQFDAVFLNNTLGATFTDAHYRKNLLEFVTAGGGLMGVHSTVIAFTKSLWPAQEDWPEFGYLLGARGYGHRHGYVNEHITIKVDDTAHPLAAAFGGNGFEMTSEFFRHHEPWSRNRCRVILSIDTAKTDLSTYLPDDPDKCLRADHDYALAWIKHYGKGRVFFTGIGHNPEIYEDAKMLQLHLDAAQFVLGDLAAPTTPSAKLTPAVLAQEKLGWRIGIEAYTFHKYTFFETIDKTAELGLPYIGGLCSEQPVSKDIPKDFDQNLSDEEMSQIRMKLDTAGLRLLTYYVRKFPSDEANCRKLFEFANKMGIETFMGEPQPEHLEQLDKLANEYGVNIAIHNHDKGISPIYWSPENVLKACEGRSKRIGACPDIGYWLRSGVDPIAAIRLLKDRIITFHMHDLHEVGINGHDVPWGNGAAKCAEIFRELQQLNVKPTMIGIEYAYDWHESMPKIVKCIEFFNETSLKLTAKP
;
A
#
# COMPACT_ATOMS: atom_id res chain seq x y z
N MET A 1 49.37 61.42 44.92
CA MET A 1 48.79 61.99 46.16
C MET A 1 47.33 61.54 46.20
N LYS A 2 46.98 60.55 47.06
CA LYS A 2 46.25 60.73 48.35
C LYS A 2 45.00 61.63 48.19
N ASN A 3 43.77 61.26 48.55
CA ASN A 3 43.29 60.33 49.58
C ASN A 3 41.79 59.97 49.40
N ASN A 4 41.44 58.80 49.96
CA ASN A 4 40.10 58.24 50.20
C ASN A 4 39.19 59.10 51.10
N THR A 5 37.87 58.85 51.05
CA THR A 5 37.07 58.56 52.25
C THR A 5 35.95 57.55 51.98
N PHE A 6 35.68 56.74 52.99
CA PHE A 6 34.97 55.46 53.02
C PHE A 6 33.55 55.58 53.61
N GLY A 7 32.60 54.77 53.10
CA GLY A 7 31.79 53.83 53.90
C GLY A 7 30.39 54.24 54.41
N ARG A 8 29.34 53.51 53.99
CA ARG A 8 28.66 52.41 54.73
C ARG A 8 27.40 51.89 53.99
N SER A 9 27.09 50.62 54.20
CA SER A 9 26.17 49.70 53.49
C SER A 9 24.69 49.83 53.95
N PRO A 10 23.67 49.01 53.52
CA PRO A 10 23.69 47.55 53.30
C PRO A 10 22.91 46.97 52.09
N PHE A 11 23.21 45.70 51.86
CA PHE A 11 22.47 44.63 51.18
C PHE A 11 20.96 44.83 51.01
N THR A 12 20.47 44.52 49.81
CA THR A 12 19.24 43.73 49.64
C THR A 12 19.33 42.93 48.35
N ALA A 13 19.46 41.61 48.49
CA ALA A 13 19.20 40.66 47.41
C ALA A 13 17.68 40.51 47.27
N ALA A 14 17.15 40.60 46.05
CA ALA A 14 15.81 40.17 45.74
C ALA A 14 15.81 39.37 44.43
N CYS A 15 15.54 38.09 44.65
CA CYS A 15 15.30 37.01 43.70
C CYS A 15 14.00 37.26 42.92
N CYS A 16 14.00 37.04 41.60
CA CYS A 16 12.82 36.75 40.75
C CYS A 16 13.33 36.02 39.50
N ILE A 17 13.56 34.71 39.61
CA ILE A 17 12.69 33.64 39.12
C ILE A 17 12.58 33.64 37.58
N ALA A 18 13.52 32.92 36.95
CA ALA A 18 13.30 32.26 35.68
C ALA A 18 12.56 30.95 35.96
N LEU A 19 11.32 30.81 35.49
CA LEU A 19 10.52 29.61 35.62
C LEU A 19 9.90 29.30 34.26
N GLY A 20 10.23 28.14 33.70
CA GLY A 20 9.73 27.70 32.41
C GLY A 20 10.61 26.74 31.61
N VAL A 21 11.63 26.11 32.20
CA VAL A 21 12.18 24.88 31.62
C VAL A 21 11.26 23.74 32.06
N THR A 22 10.30 23.39 31.21
CA THR A 22 9.51 22.17 31.41
C THR A 22 10.46 20.99 31.27
N LEU A 23 10.83 20.39 32.39
CA LEU A 23 11.52 19.11 32.44
C LEU A 23 10.60 18.09 31.76
N PHE A 24 10.91 17.67 30.52
CA PHE A 24 10.29 16.49 29.93
C PHE A 24 10.77 15.27 30.72
N LEU A 25 10.03 14.90 31.77
CA LEU A 25 10.18 13.58 32.36
C LEU A 25 9.87 12.57 31.25
N ASN A 26 10.79 11.63 30.99
CA ASN A 26 10.57 10.43 30.19
C ASN A 26 9.43 9.61 30.81
N CYS A 27 8.19 9.97 30.48
CA CYS A 27 6.98 9.37 31.02
C CYS A 27 6.39 8.43 29.96
N LYS A 28 6.60 7.14 30.16
CA LYS A 28 6.05 6.08 29.30
C LYS A 28 4.58 5.88 29.67
N LEU A 29 3.67 5.92 28.69
CA LEU A 29 2.28 5.51 28.90
C LEU A 29 2.13 4.02 28.60
N ARG A 30 1.64 3.22 29.57
CA ARG A 30 1.27 1.81 29.31
C ARG A 30 -0.20 1.69 28.96
N ALA A 31 -0.59 0.58 28.31
CA ALA A 31 -2.01 0.31 28.02
C ALA A 31 -2.87 0.26 29.31
N ALA A 32 -2.29 -0.22 30.41
CA ALA A 32 -2.93 -0.23 31.73
C ALA A 32 -3.07 1.15 32.39
N ASP A 33 -2.34 2.16 31.88
CA ASP A 33 -2.33 3.53 32.41
C ASP A 33 -3.28 4.46 31.63
N LEU A 34 -4.02 3.93 30.65
CA LEU A 34 -5.00 4.71 29.90
C LEU A 34 -6.15 5.18 30.80
N PRO A 35 -6.65 6.42 30.60
CA PRO A 35 -7.74 6.93 31.40
C PRO A 35 -9.00 6.10 31.19
N VAL A 36 -9.72 5.83 32.29
CA VAL A 36 -11.04 5.20 32.22
C VAL A 36 -12.03 6.23 31.67
N LEU A 37 -12.66 5.90 30.55
CA LEU A 37 -13.73 6.74 29.98
C LEU A 37 -14.94 6.80 30.92
N SER A 38 -15.55 7.98 31.00
CA SER A 38 -16.85 8.13 31.68
C SER A 38 -17.95 7.32 31.00
N ASP A 39 -18.95 6.89 31.76
CA ASP A 39 -20.10 6.16 31.21
C ASP A 39 -20.84 6.98 30.15
N ALA A 40 -20.92 8.29 30.33
CA ALA A 40 -21.50 9.21 29.36
C ALA A 40 -20.73 9.19 28.02
N ALA A 41 -19.39 9.20 28.06
CA ALA A 41 -18.58 9.08 26.85
C ALA A 41 -18.77 7.73 26.15
N LYS A 42 -18.75 6.62 26.91
CA LYS A 42 -19.01 5.28 26.36
C LYS A 42 -20.40 5.19 25.71
N GLN A 43 -21.41 5.82 26.31
CA GLN A 43 -22.75 5.85 25.75
C GLN A 43 -22.81 6.65 24.43
N ARG A 44 -22.14 7.81 24.35
CA ARG A 44 -22.07 8.60 23.11
C ARG A 44 -21.37 7.83 22.00
N ILE A 45 -20.22 7.19 22.30
CA ILE A 45 -19.54 6.28 21.36
C ILE A 45 -20.53 5.20 20.88
N ALA A 46 -21.14 4.45 21.80
CA ALA A 46 -22.04 3.34 21.46
C ALA A 46 -23.23 3.75 20.57
N GLN A 47 -23.76 4.96 20.78
CA GLN A 47 -24.85 5.55 19.99
C GLN A 47 -24.39 5.92 18.57
N ALA A 48 -23.17 6.44 18.43
CA ALA A 48 -22.61 6.85 17.15
C ALA A 48 -22.08 5.68 16.29
N LEU A 49 -21.84 4.51 16.90
CA LEU A 49 -21.31 3.34 16.18
C LEU A 49 -22.20 2.92 14.99
N PRO A 50 -21.60 2.59 13.83
CA PRO A 50 -22.30 1.94 12.73
C PRO A 50 -23.05 0.68 13.18
N THR A 51 -24.23 0.45 12.59
CA THR A 51 -25.02 -0.76 12.85
C THR A 51 -24.62 -1.93 11.97
N THR A 52 -24.09 -1.65 10.78
CA THR A 52 -23.77 -2.66 9.77
C THR A 52 -22.41 -2.37 9.15
N ALA A 53 -21.61 -3.42 9.00
CA ALA A 53 -20.39 -3.38 8.21
C ALA A 53 -20.71 -3.26 6.71
N GLN A 54 -19.89 -2.54 5.96
CA GLN A 54 -20.05 -2.37 4.51
C GLN A 54 -19.73 -3.68 3.76
N ALA A 55 -18.75 -4.44 4.24
CA ALA A 55 -18.43 -5.77 3.74
C ALA A 55 -18.75 -6.85 4.78
N LYS A 56 -19.10 -8.06 4.34
CA LYS A 56 -19.22 -9.21 5.23
C LYS A 56 -17.84 -9.88 5.35
N PRO A 57 -17.32 -10.10 6.58
CA PRO A 57 -16.06 -10.81 6.74
C PRO A 57 -16.11 -12.21 6.12
N THR A 58 -15.07 -12.56 5.37
CA THR A 58 -14.94 -13.88 4.73
C THR A 58 -14.47 -14.97 5.70
N LYS A 59 -13.89 -14.56 6.82
CA LYS A 59 -13.44 -15.38 7.95
C LYS A 59 -13.45 -14.52 9.23
N PRO A 60 -13.38 -15.10 10.43
CA PRO A 60 -13.13 -14.33 11.64
C PRO A 60 -11.87 -13.48 11.50
N ARG A 61 -11.95 -12.19 11.86
CA ARG A 61 -10.86 -11.21 11.73
C ARG A 61 -10.35 -10.78 13.07
N ARG A 62 -9.03 -10.66 13.20
CA ARG A 62 -8.37 -10.17 14.42
C ARG A 62 -7.54 -8.92 14.15
N LEU A 63 -7.86 -7.83 14.84
CA LEU A 63 -7.19 -6.54 14.78
C LEU A 63 -6.35 -6.32 16.04
N LEU A 64 -5.03 -6.19 15.88
CA LEU A 64 -4.12 -5.83 16.96
C LEU A 64 -4.10 -4.31 17.12
N ILE A 65 -4.57 -3.77 18.23
CA ILE A 65 -4.48 -2.34 18.57
C ILE A 65 -3.24 -2.14 19.45
N PHE A 66 -2.25 -1.42 18.92
CA PHE A 66 -1.01 -1.12 19.61
C PHE A 66 -0.97 0.34 20.04
N THR A 67 -0.82 0.59 21.35
CA THR A 67 -1.09 1.91 21.97
C THR A 67 0.15 2.61 22.54
N ARG A 68 1.35 2.14 22.21
CA ARG A 68 2.57 2.63 22.87
C ARG A 68 2.91 4.08 22.47
N ASN A 69 2.88 4.96 23.46
CA ASN A 69 3.15 6.38 23.35
C ASN A 69 4.20 6.77 24.42
N GLN A 70 5.37 7.24 23.97
CA GLN A 70 6.57 7.28 24.81
C GLN A 70 7.01 8.69 25.24
N GLU A 71 6.40 9.74 24.68
CA GLU A 71 6.93 11.12 24.82
C GLU A 71 5.82 12.19 25.01
N TYR A 72 4.52 11.85 24.84
CA TYR A 72 3.44 12.84 24.97
C TYR A 72 2.11 12.25 25.47
N GLN A 73 1.68 12.69 26.65
CA GLN A 73 0.51 12.16 27.35
C GLN A 73 -0.84 12.72 26.86
N GLY A 74 -0.84 13.82 26.10
CA GLY A 74 -2.08 14.49 25.67
C GLY A 74 -2.99 13.62 24.79
N HIS A 75 -2.45 12.59 24.13
CA HIS A 75 -3.23 11.64 23.34
C HIS A 75 -3.97 10.57 24.17
N ALA A 76 -3.70 10.45 25.48
CA ALA A 76 -4.24 9.37 26.30
C ALA A 76 -5.78 9.28 26.28
N PRO A 77 -6.55 10.39 26.34
CA PRO A 77 -8.02 10.34 26.22
C PRO A 77 -8.48 9.80 24.86
N ALA A 78 -7.84 10.20 23.76
CA ALA A 78 -8.18 9.75 22.42
C ALA A 78 -7.79 8.29 22.18
N ILE A 79 -6.64 7.84 22.72
CA ILE A 79 -6.24 6.43 22.71
C ILE A 79 -7.31 5.58 23.40
N ALA A 80 -7.77 5.99 24.59
CA ALA A 80 -8.80 5.28 25.34
C ALA A 80 -10.14 5.24 24.57
N ALA A 81 -10.60 6.39 24.04
CA ALA A 81 -11.82 6.50 23.23
C ALA A 81 -11.76 5.61 21.98
N SER A 82 -10.63 5.61 21.26
CA SER A 82 -10.37 4.75 20.11
C SER A 82 -10.43 3.26 20.45
N CYS A 83 -9.76 2.84 21.52
CA CYS A 83 -9.77 1.44 21.98
C CYS A 83 -11.19 0.95 22.31
N GLU A 84 -11.98 1.77 23.02
CA GLU A 84 -13.38 1.46 23.33
C GLU A 84 -14.22 1.40 22.04
N ALA A 85 -14.12 2.43 21.20
CA ALA A 85 -14.87 2.53 19.97
C ALA A 85 -14.63 1.34 19.04
N PHE A 86 -13.37 0.97 18.77
CA PHE A 86 -13.05 -0.16 17.91
C PHE A 86 -13.51 -1.50 18.50
N THR A 87 -13.39 -1.68 19.81
CA THR A 87 -13.82 -2.92 20.48
C THR A 87 -15.34 -3.08 20.40
N LEU A 88 -16.08 -2.02 20.71
CA LEU A 88 -17.54 -2.03 20.60
C LEU A 88 -18.00 -2.12 19.14
N MET A 89 -17.30 -1.45 18.22
CA MET A 89 -17.58 -1.46 16.78
C MET A 89 -17.45 -2.87 16.20
N GLY A 90 -16.33 -3.54 16.47
CA GLY A 90 -16.10 -4.93 16.04
C GLY A 90 -17.18 -5.88 16.58
N LYS A 91 -17.53 -5.75 17.87
CA LYS A 91 -18.60 -6.54 18.50
C LYS A 91 -19.99 -6.26 17.93
N LYS A 92 -20.35 -4.98 17.73
CA LYS A 92 -21.68 -4.55 17.26
C LYS A 92 -21.93 -4.97 15.81
N THR A 93 -20.91 -4.88 14.98
CA THR A 93 -21.01 -5.15 13.54
C THR A 93 -20.64 -6.58 13.16
N GLY A 94 -19.94 -7.31 14.04
CA GLY A 94 -19.35 -8.62 13.75
C GLY A 94 -18.18 -8.56 12.77
N ALA A 95 -17.61 -7.37 12.51
CA ALA A 95 -16.57 -7.19 11.51
C ALA A 95 -15.21 -7.78 11.93
N PHE A 96 -14.85 -7.65 13.21
CA PHE A 96 -13.56 -8.10 13.75
C PHE A 96 -13.57 -8.17 15.27
N GLU A 97 -12.59 -8.88 15.81
CA GLU A 97 -12.23 -8.88 17.23
C GLU A 97 -10.96 -8.07 17.44
N THR A 98 -10.86 -7.39 18.58
CA THR A 98 -9.71 -6.57 18.94
C THR A 98 -8.83 -7.26 19.98
N THR A 99 -7.52 -7.00 19.94
CA THR A 99 -6.61 -7.25 21.06
C THR A 99 -5.80 -5.98 21.27
N ILE A 100 -5.79 -5.46 22.50
CA ILE A 100 -5.13 -4.19 22.84
C ILE A 100 -3.88 -4.51 23.65
N THR A 101 -2.74 -3.91 23.29
CA THR A 101 -1.48 -4.05 24.04
C THR A 101 -0.53 -2.88 23.74
N ASP A 102 0.39 -2.62 24.65
CA ASP A 102 1.56 -1.75 24.45
C ASP A 102 2.89 -2.53 24.50
N ASP A 103 2.84 -3.85 24.72
CA ASP A 103 4.02 -4.72 24.79
C ASP A 103 4.56 -5.06 23.39
N PRO A 104 5.78 -4.63 23.02
CA PRO A 104 6.37 -4.95 21.72
C PRO A 104 6.58 -6.44 21.46
N ALA A 105 6.61 -7.30 22.47
CA ALA A 105 6.75 -8.75 22.28
C ALA A 105 5.63 -9.35 21.41
N ILE A 106 4.51 -8.65 21.24
CA ILE A 106 3.44 -9.04 20.31
C ILE A 106 3.91 -9.08 18.85
N PHE A 107 4.97 -8.35 18.49
CA PHE A 107 5.56 -8.34 17.15
C PHE A 107 6.53 -9.49 16.89
N GLU A 108 6.66 -10.46 17.80
CA GLU A 108 7.22 -11.76 17.44
C GLU A 108 6.37 -12.44 16.37
N ARG A 109 7.00 -13.05 15.35
CA ARG A 109 6.28 -13.64 14.19
C ARG A 109 5.16 -14.60 14.59
N ASN A 110 5.39 -15.43 15.61
CA ASN A 110 4.42 -16.41 16.09
C ASN A 110 3.22 -15.79 16.80
N SER A 111 3.41 -14.63 17.43
CA SER A 111 2.33 -13.84 18.03
C SER A 111 1.59 -13.06 16.95
N LEU A 112 2.34 -12.37 16.08
CA LEU A 112 1.80 -11.47 15.07
C LEU A 112 0.95 -12.19 14.01
N LYS A 113 1.30 -13.43 13.62
CA LYS A 113 0.55 -14.23 12.63
C LYS A 113 -0.91 -14.55 13.03
N GLN A 114 -1.29 -14.30 14.28
CA GLN A 114 -2.66 -14.47 14.75
C GLN A 114 -3.59 -13.34 14.31
N PHE A 115 -3.02 -12.23 13.84
CA PHE A 115 -3.75 -11.02 13.46
C PHE A 115 -3.78 -10.87 11.95
N ASP A 116 -4.84 -10.25 11.44
CA ASP A 116 -4.96 -9.90 10.02
C ASP A 116 -4.50 -8.46 9.76
N ALA A 117 -4.52 -7.60 10.78
CA ALA A 117 -4.02 -6.23 10.71
C ALA A 117 -3.51 -5.71 12.05
N VAL A 118 -2.61 -4.72 11.98
CA VAL A 118 -2.12 -3.93 13.12
C VAL A 118 -2.67 -2.52 13.01
N PHE A 119 -3.24 -2.00 14.10
CA PHE A 119 -3.63 -0.62 14.27
C PHE A 119 -2.70 0.07 15.27
N LEU A 120 -1.82 0.93 14.76
CA LEU A 120 -0.99 1.83 15.54
C LEU A 120 -1.85 3.02 15.99
N ASN A 121 -2.40 2.91 17.20
CA ASN A 121 -3.33 3.90 17.74
C ASN A 121 -2.57 5.01 18.45
N ASN A 122 -2.40 6.16 17.78
CA ASN A 122 -1.68 7.33 18.31
C ASN A 122 -0.31 6.97 18.91
N THR A 123 0.41 6.04 18.26
CA THR A 123 1.78 5.69 18.63
C THR A 123 2.71 6.84 18.28
N LEU A 124 3.71 7.11 19.11
CA LEU A 124 4.68 8.18 18.84
C LEU A 124 6.04 7.94 19.48
N GLY A 125 7.04 8.66 18.98
CA GLY A 125 8.41 8.68 19.51
C GLY A 125 9.12 7.36 19.25
N ALA A 126 10.01 6.98 20.16
CA ALA A 126 10.68 5.67 20.15
C ALA A 126 9.72 4.53 20.56
N THR A 127 8.62 4.37 19.81
CA THR A 127 7.52 3.41 20.00
C THR A 127 8.03 2.03 20.40
N PHE A 128 8.96 1.47 19.63
CA PHE A 128 9.89 0.41 20.06
C PHE A 128 11.14 0.45 19.18
N THR A 129 12.29 0.08 19.75
CA THR A 129 13.62 0.22 19.13
C THR A 129 14.24 -1.08 18.65
N ASP A 130 13.63 -2.23 18.97
CA ASP A 130 14.13 -3.53 18.53
C ASP A 130 13.94 -3.71 17.02
N ALA A 131 15.06 -3.89 16.30
CA ALA A 131 15.07 -4.08 14.85
C ALA A 131 14.37 -5.38 14.42
N HIS A 132 14.37 -6.41 15.27
CA HIS A 132 13.67 -7.68 15.00
C HIS A 132 12.16 -7.48 14.92
N TYR A 133 11.58 -6.73 15.85
CA TYR A 133 10.14 -6.40 15.83
C TYR A 133 9.76 -5.51 14.64
N ARG A 134 10.60 -4.54 14.30
CA ARG A 134 10.38 -3.69 13.11
C ARG A 134 10.41 -4.51 11.83
N LYS A 135 11.37 -5.42 11.70
CA LYS A 135 11.45 -6.36 10.58
C LYS A 135 10.21 -7.25 10.50
N ASN A 136 9.75 -7.80 11.62
CA ASN A 136 8.55 -8.65 11.63
C ASN A 136 7.29 -7.86 11.25
N LEU A 137 7.14 -6.62 11.71
CA LEU A 137 6.04 -5.74 11.28
C LEU A 137 6.12 -5.43 9.79
N LEU A 138 7.30 -5.09 9.28
CA LEU A 138 7.53 -4.85 7.85
C LEU A 138 7.14 -6.06 7.01
N GLU A 139 7.66 -7.24 7.34
CA GLU A 139 7.39 -8.48 6.63
C GLU A 139 5.93 -8.93 6.75
N PHE A 140 5.29 -8.69 7.90
CA PHE A 140 3.85 -8.91 8.06
C PHE A 140 3.06 -8.07 7.06
N VAL A 141 3.39 -6.78 6.93
CA VAL A 141 2.72 -5.88 5.97
C VAL A 141 3.03 -6.31 4.54
N THR A 142 4.31 -6.47 4.15
CA THR A 142 4.66 -6.82 2.75
C THR A 142 4.09 -8.16 2.32
N ALA A 143 3.94 -9.12 3.23
CA ALA A 143 3.31 -10.42 3.00
C ALA A 143 1.77 -10.38 2.87
N GLY A 144 1.13 -9.26 3.21
CA GLY A 144 -0.30 -9.05 3.01
C GLY A 144 -1.10 -8.72 4.27
N GLY A 145 -0.46 -8.58 5.43
CA GLY A 145 -1.07 -8.05 6.64
C GLY A 145 -1.45 -6.58 6.50
N GLY A 146 -2.50 -6.16 7.19
CA GLY A 146 -2.96 -4.77 7.19
C GLY A 146 -2.19 -3.87 8.16
N LEU A 147 -2.02 -2.60 7.82
CA LEU A 147 -1.58 -1.57 8.76
C LEU A 147 -2.56 -0.40 8.77
N MET A 148 -2.98 -0.01 9.96
CA MET A 148 -3.75 1.20 10.23
C MET A 148 -2.93 2.12 11.13
N GLY A 149 -2.87 3.41 10.79
CA GLY A 149 -2.27 4.45 11.62
C GLY A 149 -3.23 5.61 11.83
N VAL A 150 -3.13 6.27 12.98
CA VAL A 150 -3.94 7.46 13.28
C VAL A 150 -3.11 8.56 13.93
N HIS A 151 -3.35 9.79 13.48
CA HIS A 151 -2.86 11.04 14.06
C HIS A 151 -1.35 11.04 14.30
N SER A 152 -0.86 10.74 15.51
CA SER A 152 0.57 10.80 15.83
C SER A 152 1.40 9.66 15.23
N THR A 153 0.79 8.65 14.57
CA THR A 153 1.54 7.56 13.95
C THR A 153 2.59 8.05 12.94
N VAL A 154 2.40 9.22 12.31
CA VAL A 154 3.40 9.80 11.40
C VAL A 154 4.73 10.18 12.07
N ILE A 155 4.75 10.33 13.40
CA ILE A 155 5.95 10.54 14.23
C ILE A 155 6.28 9.32 15.09
N ALA A 156 5.79 8.13 14.74
CA ALA A 156 6.26 6.89 15.34
C ALA A 156 7.64 6.51 14.80
N PHE A 157 8.43 5.82 15.62
CA PHE A 157 9.79 5.36 15.30
C PHE A 157 10.79 6.49 15.01
N THR A 158 10.69 7.57 15.78
CA THR A 158 11.66 8.68 15.82
C THR A 158 12.46 8.61 17.13
N LYS A 159 13.78 8.82 17.08
CA LYS A 159 14.66 8.81 18.28
C LYS A 159 14.45 10.01 19.19
N SER A 160 14.10 11.14 18.58
CA SER A 160 13.80 12.41 19.23
C SER A 160 12.71 13.09 18.41
N LEU A 161 11.79 13.79 19.06
CA LEU A 161 10.76 14.59 18.39
C LEU A 161 11.24 16.02 18.08
N TRP A 162 12.23 16.54 18.82
CA TRP A 162 12.63 17.96 18.76
C TRP A 162 14.15 18.12 18.79
N PRO A 163 14.83 18.20 17.63
CA PRO A 163 14.31 18.01 16.28
C PRO A 163 13.98 16.53 16.00
N ALA A 164 13.04 16.30 15.07
CA ALA A 164 12.68 14.97 14.63
C ALA A 164 13.90 14.23 14.06
N GLN A 165 14.30 13.14 14.70
CA GLN A 165 15.38 12.27 14.21
C GLN A 165 14.81 10.91 13.84
N GLU A 166 14.76 10.61 12.54
CA GLU A 166 14.31 9.32 12.01
C GLU A 166 15.19 8.17 12.50
N ASP A 167 14.56 7.10 12.98
CA ASP A 167 15.25 5.85 13.35
C ASP A 167 15.01 4.73 12.32
N TRP A 168 13.86 4.77 11.64
CA TRP A 168 13.45 3.77 10.66
C TRP A 168 12.79 4.44 9.44
N PRO A 169 13.59 4.93 8.47
CA PRO A 169 13.08 5.67 7.33
C PRO A 169 12.04 4.92 6.49
N GLU A 170 12.20 3.59 6.31
CA GLU A 170 11.27 2.75 5.53
C GLU A 170 9.84 2.78 6.09
N PHE A 171 9.65 3.04 7.39
CA PHE A 171 8.31 3.18 7.97
C PHE A 171 7.54 4.39 7.40
N GLY A 172 8.23 5.49 7.09
CA GLY A 172 7.62 6.64 6.40
C GLY A 172 7.08 6.25 5.03
N TYR A 173 7.81 5.43 4.28
CA TYR A 173 7.36 4.90 2.98
C TYR A 173 6.20 3.90 3.17
N LEU A 174 6.29 3.02 4.15
CA LEU A 174 5.23 2.08 4.50
C LEU A 174 3.92 2.81 4.80
N LEU A 175 3.94 3.80 5.70
CA LEU A 175 2.77 4.60 6.08
C LEU A 175 2.31 5.55 4.95
N GLY A 176 3.25 6.00 4.12
CA GLY A 176 3.05 6.95 3.03
C GLY A 176 3.25 8.42 3.41
N ALA A 177 3.71 8.71 4.63
CA ALA A 177 4.07 10.06 5.07
C ALA A 177 4.91 10.04 6.36
N ARG A 178 5.58 11.17 6.61
CA ARG A 178 6.05 11.61 7.93
C ARG A 178 5.44 12.98 8.23
N GLY A 179 5.47 13.45 9.47
CA GLY A 179 5.00 14.79 9.77
C GLY A 179 5.08 15.15 11.23
N TYR A 180 5.96 16.11 11.58
CA TYR A 180 6.14 16.60 12.95
C TYR A 180 5.41 17.93 13.23
N GLY A 181 5.14 18.72 12.19
CA GLY A 181 4.55 20.05 12.35
C GLY A 181 3.03 19.98 12.49
N HIS A 182 2.48 20.72 13.44
CA HIS A 182 1.07 21.06 13.53
C HIS A 182 0.99 22.51 14.03
N ARG A 183 -0.16 23.17 13.87
CA ARG A 183 -0.28 24.61 14.17
C ARG A 183 0.04 24.89 15.64
N HIS A 184 1.07 25.70 15.91
CA HIS A 184 1.53 26.03 17.27
C HIS A 184 0.41 26.61 18.15
N GLY A 185 0.14 25.99 19.29
CA GLY A 185 -0.87 26.46 20.25
C GLY A 185 -2.33 26.13 19.89
N TYR A 186 -2.58 25.37 18.81
CA TYR A 186 -3.93 24.98 18.37
C TYR A 186 -4.08 23.46 18.34
N VAL A 187 -4.42 22.87 19.49
CA VAL A 187 -5.08 21.54 19.53
C VAL A 187 -6.51 21.58 18.98
N ASN A 188 -7.00 22.79 18.64
CA ASN A 188 -8.34 23.10 18.16
C ASN A 188 -8.28 23.99 16.91
N GLU A 189 -7.54 23.54 15.88
CA GLU A 189 -7.55 24.17 14.56
C GLU A 189 -8.90 23.90 13.87
N HIS A 190 -9.63 24.95 13.47
CA HIS A 190 -10.86 24.81 12.69
C HIS A 190 -10.54 24.82 11.19
N ILE A 191 -11.02 23.81 10.48
CA ILE A 191 -10.80 23.63 9.04
C ILE A 191 -12.08 23.19 8.33
N THR A 192 -12.14 23.45 7.02
CA THR A 192 -13.07 22.77 6.13
C THR A 192 -12.35 21.60 5.45
N ILE A 193 -12.94 20.42 5.49
CA ILE A 193 -12.44 19.20 4.86
C ILE A 193 -13.23 18.93 3.59
N LYS A 194 -12.53 18.58 2.50
CA LYS A 194 -13.13 18.06 1.28
C LYS A 194 -12.92 16.56 1.16
N VAL A 195 -13.86 15.92 0.46
CA VAL A 195 -13.78 14.52 0.04
C VAL A 195 -13.16 14.50 -1.35
N ASP A 196 -11.93 13.99 -1.47
CA ASP A 196 -11.17 14.00 -2.73
C ASP A 196 -11.70 12.99 -3.76
N ASP A 197 -12.18 11.84 -3.28
CA ASP A 197 -12.72 10.77 -4.12
C ASP A 197 -14.09 10.32 -3.62
N THR A 198 -15.13 11.02 -4.11
CA THR A 198 -16.52 10.85 -3.65
C THR A 198 -17.13 9.50 -4.02
N ALA A 199 -16.58 8.79 -5.01
CA ALA A 199 -17.05 7.47 -5.42
C ALA A 199 -16.32 6.32 -4.70
N HIS A 200 -15.27 6.63 -3.95
CA HIS A 200 -14.47 5.64 -3.27
C HIS A 200 -15.25 4.93 -2.15
N PRO A 201 -15.10 3.61 -1.95
CA PRO A 201 -15.79 2.89 -0.88
C PRO A 201 -15.59 3.52 0.51
N LEU A 202 -14.35 3.91 0.85
CA LEU A 202 -14.03 4.56 2.14
C LEU A 202 -14.58 5.99 2.29
N ALA A 203 -15.08 6.60 1.22
CA ALA A 203 -15.67 7.94 1.27
C ALA A 203 -17.20 7.92 1.41
N ALA A 204 -17.82 6.72 1.42
CA ALA A 204 -19.27 6.56 1.35
C ALA A 204 -20.02 7.30 2.47
N ALA A 205 -19.45 7.31 3.68
CA ALA A 205 -20.03 7.96 4.86
C ALA A 205 -20.28 9.48 4.70
N PHE A 206 -19.56 10.14 3.79
CA PHE A 206 -19.62 11.59 3.62
C PHE A 206 -20.62 12.04 2.56
N GLY A 207 -21.14 11.12 1.73
CA GLY A 207 -22.11 11.43 0.69
C GLY A 207 -21.62 12.48 -0.33
N GLY A 208 -20.30 12.57 -0.53
CA GLY A 208 -19.66 13.54 -1.42
C GLY A 208 -19.57 14.97 -0.88
N ASN A 209 -20.03 15.23 0.34
CA ASN A 209 -20.00 16.57 0.93
C ASN A 209 -18.76 16.79 1.79
N GLY A 210 -18.16 17.96 1.66
CA GLY A 210 -17.20 18.43 2.66
C GLY A 210 -17.86 18.71 4.01
N PHE A 211 -17.06 18.83 5.05
CA PHE A 211 -17.52 19.09 6.41
C PHE A 211 -16.48 19.90 7.19
N GLU A 212 -16.92 20.62 8.22
CA GLU A 212 -16.02 21.35 9.10
C GLU A 212 -15.60 20.49 10.28
N MET A 213 -14.38 20.70 10.76
CA MET A 213 -13.89 20.03 11.96
C MET A 213 -12.90 20.90 12.70
N THR A 214 -12.90 20.76 14.03
CA THR A 214 -11.92 21.36 14.93
C THR A 214 -11.11 20.26 15.61
N SER A 215 -9.80 20.23 15.37
CA SER A 215 -8.87 19.26 15.98
C SER A 215 -7.42 19.74 15.82
N GLU A 216 -6.47 18.94 16.28
CA GLU A 216 -5.07 19.05 15.86
C GLU A 216 -4.83 18.26 14.57
N PHE A 217 -4.18 18.88 13.58
CA PHE A 217 -3.86 18.26 12.29
C PHE A 217 -2.38 18.38 11.96
N PHE A 218 -1.70 17.23 11.83
CA PHE A 218 -0.31 17.19 11.39
C PHE A 218 -0.16 17.62 9.92
N ARG A 219 0.95 18.28 9.63
CA ARG A 219 1.41 18.67 8.31
C ARG A 219 2.48 17.70 7.86
N HIS A 220 2.15 16.96 6.82
CA HIS A 220 2.99 15.89 6.33
C HIS A 220 4.15 16.44 5.49
N HIS A 221 5.29 15.77 5.57
CA HIS A 221 6.46 15.99 4.71
C HIS A 221 6.90 14.66 4.07
N GLU A 222 8.02 14.67 3.35
CA GLU A 222 8.56 13.48 2.70
C GLU A 222 8.58 12.26 3.64
N PRO A 223 8.16 11.07 3.18
CA PRO A 223 7.85 10.70 1.80
C PRO A 223 6.36 10.82 1.45
N TRP A 224 5.64 11.83 1.94
CA TRP A 224 4.29 12.13 1.48
C TRP A 224 4.24 12.47 -0.02
N SER A 225 3.28 11.92 -0.78
CA SER A 225 2.95 12.37 -2.15
C SER A 225 1.65 11.75 -2.67
N ARG A 226 0.84 12.52 -3.42
CA ARG A 226 -0.31 11.99 -4.20
C ARG A 226 0.08 11.02 -5.31
N ASN A 227 1.36 10.95 -5.68
CA ASN A 227 1.89 9.93 -6.60
C ASN A 227 2.03 8.55 -5.96
N ARG A 228 1.90 8.46 -4.63
CA ARG A 228 2.07 7.21 -3.86
C ARG A 228 0.81 6.78 -3.10
N CYS A 229 -0.07 7.73 -2.78
CA CYS A 229 -1.24 7.50 -1.93
C CYS A 229 -2.55 7.81 -2.67
N ARG A 230 -3.60 7.02 -2.41
CA ARG A 230 -5.00 7.34 -2.77
C ARG A 230 -5.60 8.14 -1.62
N VAL A 231 -5.69 9.45 -1.82
CA VAL A 231 -6.23 10.41 -0.84
C VAL A 231 -7.75 10.33 -0.82
N ILE A 232 -8.31 10.22 0.38
CA ILE A 232 -9.75 10.15 0.64
C ILE A 232 -10.27 11.51 1.14
N LEU A 233 -9.55 12.10 2.09
CA LEU A 233 -9.88 13.40 2.69
C LEU A 233 -8.67 14.33 2.65
N SER A 234 -8.90 15.62 2.43
CA SER A 234 -7.90 16.67 2.57
C SER A 234 -8.52 17.99 3.02
N ILE A 235 -7.70 18.94 3.46
CA ILE A 235 -8.15 20.30 3.78
C ILE A 235 -8.60 21.00 2.49
N ASP A 236 -9.79 21.57 2.51
CA ASP A 236 -10.27 22.50 1.48
C ASP A 236 -9.65 23.87 1.73
N THR A 237 -8.50 24.13 1.08
CA THR A 237 -7.74 25.37 1.24
C THR A 237 -8.46 26.59 0.67
N ALA A 238 -9.48 26.41 -0.18
CA ALA A 238 -10.30 27.50 -0.68
C ALA A 238 -11.34 27.97 0.36
N LYS A 239 -11.67 27.12 1.34
CA LYS A 239 -12.66 27.40 2.38
C LYS A 239 -12.07 27.50 3.79
N THR A 240 -10.82 27.10 3.95
CA THR A 240 -10.09 27.18 5.21
C THR A 240 -9.23 28.43 5.22
N ASP A 241 -9.36 29.26 6.25
CA ASP A 241 -8.52 30.45 6.39
C ASP A 241 -7.09 30.08 6.79
N LEU A 242 -6.21 30.04 5.79
CA LEU A 242 -4.77 29.83 5.98
C LEU A 242 -3.97 31.12 6.15
N SER A 243 -4.61 32.30 6.18
CA SER A 243 -3.89 33.58 6.31
C SER A 243 -3.22 33.75 7.69
N THR A 244 -3.73 33.04 8.69
CA THR A 244 -3.19 33.05 10.05
C THR A 244 -1.92 32.22 10.23
N TYR A 245 -1.45 31.55 9.18
CA TYR A 245 -0.23 30.75 9.17
C TYR A 245 0.92 31.64 8.67
N LEU A 246 1.96 31.80 9.49
CA LEU A 246 3.08 32.66 9.12
C LEU A 246 4.05 31.87 8.22
N PRO A 247 4.58 32.46 7.13
CA PRO A 247 5.59 31.83 6.28
C PRO A 247 6.85 31.39 7.07
N ASP A 248 7.18 32.11 8.14
CA ASP A 248 8.31 31.85 9.03
C ASP A 248 7.92 31.07 10.30
N ASP A 249 6.75 30.42 10.32
CA ASP A 249 6.33 29.57 11.43
C ASP A 249 7.39 28.47 11.66
N PRO A 250 7.95 28.35 12.89
CA PRO A 250 8.98 27.35 13.20
C PRO A 250 8.53 25.91 12.92
N ASP A 251 7.22 25.65 12.95
CA ASP A 251 6.63 24.33 12.72
C ASP A 251 6.42 24.04 11.21
N LYS A 252 6.75 25.00 10.33
CA LYS A 252 6.70 24.87 8.85
C LYS A 252 5.38 24.27 8.36
N CYS A 253 4.27 24.72 8.94
CA CYS A 253 2.95 24.16 8.67
C CYS A 253 2.41 24.46 7.26
N LEU A 254 2.99 25.46 6.58
CA LEU A 254 2.63 25.79 5.20
C LEU A 254 3.44 24.96 4.21
N ARG A 255 2.72 24.28 3.30
CA ARG A 255 3.33 23.53 2.20
C ARG A 255 3.30 24.38 0.95
N ALA A 256 4.38 24.32 0.17
CA ALA A 256 4.50 25.06 -1.09
C ALA A 256 3.46 24.65 -2.14
N ASP A 257 2.96 23.41 -2.08
CA ASP A 257 1.93 22.89 -3.00
C ASP A 257 0.50 23.08 -2.50
N HIS A 258 0.30 23.65 -1.30
CA HIS A 258 -1.00 23.81 -0.66
C HIS A 258 -1.84 22.52 -0.56
N ASP A 259 -1.20 21.36 -0.48
CA ASP A 259 -1.87 20.07 -0.40
C ASP A 259 -1.75 19.44 0.98
N TYR A 260 -2.88 19.26 1.66
CA TYR A 260 -2.95 18.83 3.05
C TYR A 260 -3.86 17.61 3.17
N ALA A 261 -3.36 16.45 2.73
CA ALA A 261 -4.06 15.19 2.87
C ALA A 261 -4.27 14.86 4.36
N LEU A 262 -5.49 14.44 4.70
CA LEU A 262 -5.88 14.06 6.06
C LEU A 262 -6.16 12.57 6.20
N ALA A 263 -6.60 11.90 5.15
CA ALA A 263 -6.78 10.45 5.16
C ALA A 263 -6.43 9.85 3.80
N TRP A 264 -5.73 8.72 3.80
CA TRP A 264 -5.36 8.01 2.58
C TRP A 264 -5.23 6.51 2.78
N ILE A 265 -5.27 5.80 1.66
CA ILE A 265 -4.88 4.40 1.57
C ILE A 265 -3.78 4.20 0.56
N LYS A 266 -3.03 3.12 0.76
CA LYS A 266 -2.08 2.58 -0.22
C LYS A 266 -1.88 1.09 -0.01
N HIS A 267 -1.11 0.49 -0.90
CA HIS A 267 -0.49 -0.79 -0.63
C HIS A 267 1.01 -0.60 -0.39
N TYR A 268 1.58 -1.44 0.47
CA TYR A 268 3.03 -1.61 0.60
C TYR A 268 3.35 -3.11 0.47
N GLY A 269 3.92 -3.49 -0.67
CA GLY A 269 3.88 -4.89 -1.13
C GLY A 269 2.44 -5.39 -1.32
N LYS A 270 2.08 -6.50 -0.66
CA LYS A 270 0.70 -7.02 -0.61
C LYS A 270 -0.14 -6.38 0.50
N GLY A 271 0.48 -5.72 1.47
CA GLY A 271 -0.18 -5.16 2.64
C GLY A 271 -1.05 -3.98 2.29
N ARG A 272 -2.18 -3.84 3.00
CA ARG A 272 -3.13 -2.74 2.85
C ARG A 272 -2.88 -1.75 3.97
N VAL A 273 -2.60 -0.51 3.62
CA VAL A 273 -2.24 0.54 4.57
C VAL A 273 -3.28 1.64 4.54
N PHE A 274 -3.80 1.99 5.71
CA PHE A 274 -4.63 3.17 5.91
C PHE A 274 -3.96 4.10 6.92
N PHE A 275 -4.02 5.40 6.65
CA PHE A 275 -3.69 6.42 7.64
C PHE A 275 -4.74 7.53 7.63
N THR A 276 -5.02 8.07 8.81
CA THR A 276 -5.72 9.34 8.97
C THR A 276 -5.04 10.22 10.01
N GLY A 277 -4.82 11.50 9.72
CA GLY A 277 -4.34 12.50 10.67
C GLY A 277 -5.39 12.89 11.71
N ILE A 278 -6.65 12.47 11.51
CA ILE A 278 -7.81 12.80 12.33
C ILE A 278 -7.92 11.79 13.48
N GLY A 279 -7.42 12.15 14.67
CA GLY A 279 -7.59 11.31 15.86
C GLY A 279 -7.00 11.84 17.15
N HIS A 280 -6.72 13.15 17.24
CA HIS A 280 -6.21 13.80 18.45
C HIS A 280 -7.26 13.89 19.56
N ASN A 281 -8.48 14.25 19.20
CA ASN A 281 -9.58 14.54 20.13
C ASN A 281 -10.45 13.28 20.34
N PRO A 282 -10.85 12.95 21.59
CA PRO A 282 -11.70 11.80 21.86
C PRO A 282 -13.09 11.90 21.20
N GLU A 283 -13.60 13.11 20.97
CA GLU A 283 -14.91 13.38 20.34
C GLU A 283 -14.97 12.88 18.89
N ILE A 284 -13.84 12.68 18.22
CA ILE A 284 -13.77 12.06 16.88
C ILE A 284 -14.39 10.66 16.90
N TYR A 285 -14.26 9.95 18.03
CA TYR A 285 -14.82 8.61 18.22
C TYR A 285 -16.27 8.64 18.71
N GLU A 286 -16.89 9.83 18.79
CA GLU A 286 -18.31 10.03 19.05
C GLU A 286 -19.06 10.52 17.79
N ASP A 287 -18.35 10.76 16.68
CA ASP A 287 -18.94 11.17 15.40
C ASP A 287 -19.26 9.94 14.51
N ALA A 288 -20.51 9.83 14.08
CA ALA A 288 -21.00 8.68 13.31
C ALA A 288 -20.32 8.54 11.93
N LYS A 289 -20.00 9.65 11.25
CA LYS A 289 -19.31 9.59 9.95
C LYS A 289 -17.87 9.18 10.12
N MET A 290 -17.20 9.68 11.15
CA MET A 290 -15.84 9.28 11.47
C MET A 290 -15.76 7.82 11.88
N LEU A 291 -16.67 7.34 12.73
CA LEU A 291 -16.71 5.91 13.09
C LEU A 291 -17.01 5.02 11.88
N GLN A 292 -17.84 5.46 10.93
CA GLN A 292 -18.04 4.74 9.67
C GLN A 292 -16.75 4.69 8.84
N LEU A 293 -16.02 5.81 8.69
CA LEU A 293 -14.70 5.81 8.03
C LEU A 293 -13.73 4.84 8.70
N HIS A 294 -13.68 4.81 10.04
CA HIS A 294 -12.81 3.90 10.79
C HIS A 294 -13.22 2.43 10.59
N LEU A 295 -14.52 2.13 10.52
CA LEU A 295 -15.01 0.79 10.19
C LEU A 295 -14.56 0.39 8.79
N ASP A 296 -14.84 1.21 7.78
CA ASP A 296 -14.51 0.91 6.38
C ASP A 296 -12.99 0.76 6.19
N ALA A 297 -12.20 1.62 6.85
CA ALA A 297 -10.75 1.51 6.90
C ALA A 297 -10.28 0.21 7.57
N ALA A 298 -10.87 -0.19 8.70
CA ALA A 298 -10.58 -1.46 9.37
C ALA A 298 -10.90 -2.63 8.45
N GLN A 299 -12.06 -2.65 7.81
CA GLN A 299 -12.45 -3.68 6.85
C GLN A 299 -11.51 -3.74 5.64
N PHE A 300 -11.02 -2.60 5.17
CA PHE A 300 -10.03 -2.53 4.11
C PHE A 300 -8.69 -3.15 4.55
N VAL A 301 -8.11 -2.72 5.68
CA VAL A 301 -6.80 -3.26 6.11
C VAL A 301 -6.89 -4.75 6.45
N LEU A 302 -8.01 -5.21 7.02
CA LEU A 302 -8.30 -6.63 7.27
C LEU A 302 -8.50 -7.43 5.97
N GLY A 303 -8.84 -6.76 4.86
CA GLY A 303 -8.98 -7.36 3.54
C GLY A 303 -10.38 -7.89 3.21
N ASP A 304 -11.41 -7.39 3.89
CA ASP A 304 -12.82 -7.71 3.58
C ASP A 304 -13.48 -6.66 2.68
N LEU A 305 -13.12 -5.38 2.83
CA LEU A 305 -13.58 -4.32 1.93
C LEU A 305 -12.57 -4.12 0.80
N ALA A 306 -12.96 -4.50 -0.42
CA ALA A 306 -12.17 -4.23 -1.62
C ALA A 306 -12.22 -2.74 -1.96
N ALA A 307 -11.06 -2.09 -2.03
CA ALA A 307 -10.93 -0.70 -2.43
C ALA A 307 -9.68 -0.51 -3.30
N PRO A 308 -9.77 0.19 -4.44
CA PRO A 308 -8.62 0.43 -5.30
C PRO A 308 -7.66 1.43 -4.63
N THR A 309 -6.36 1.18 -4.74
CA THR A 309 -5.33 2.05 -4.14
C THR A 309 -4.49 2.76 -5.19
N THR A 310 -5.00 2.90 -6.42
CA THR A 310 -4.26 3.64 -7.45
C THR A 310 -4.02 5.06 -6.94
N PRO A 311 -2.77 5.56 -6.94
CA PRO A 311 -2.46 6.87 -6.39
C PRO A 311 -3.30 7.98 -7.01
N SER A 312 -3.72 8.96 -6.20
CA SER A 312 -4.63 10.02 -6.64
C SER A 312 -4.10 10.82 -7.83
N ALA A 313 -2.79 11.04 -7.93
CA ALA A 313 -2.19 11.74 -9.06
C ALA A 313 -2.21 10.95 -10.38
N LYS A 314 -2.43 9.62 -10.32
CA LYS A 314 -2.51 8.73 -11.50
C LYS A 314 -3.95 8.51 -11.96
N LEU A 315 -4.94 9.15 -11.34
CA LEU A 315 -6.34 8.94 -11.69
C LEU A 315 -6.73 9.71 -12.95
N THR A 316 -7.27 8.96 -13.89
CA THR A 316 -7.90 9.46 -15.11
C THR A 316 -9.24 8.74 -15.30
N PRO A 317 -10.14 9.24 -16.15
CA PRO A 317 -11.37 8.51 -16.48
C PRO A 317 -11.12 7.07 -16.94
N ALA A 318 -10.03 6.82 -17.67
CA ALA A 318 -9.65 5.49 -18.13
C ALA A 318 -9.17 4.59 -16.98
N VAL A 319 -8.38 5.12 -16.06
CA VAL A 319 -7.93 4.37 -14.87
C VAL A 319 -9.12 4.03 -13.95
N LEU A 320 -10.06 4.95 -13.76
CA LEU A 320 -11.30 4.67 -13.02
C LEU A 320 -12.16 3.60 -13.71
N ALA A 321 -12.17 3.57 -15.04
CA ALA A 321 -12.80 2.48 -15.79
C ALA A 321 -12.08 1.13 -15.56
N GLN A 322 -10.76 1.11 -15.57
CA GLN A 322 -9.95 -0.09 -15.27
C GLN A 322 -10.22 -0.59 -13.84
N GLU A 323 -10.31 0.31 -12.85
CA GLU A 323 -10.67 -0.04 -11.47
C GLU A 323 -12.04 -0.74 -11.40
N LYS A 324 -13.04 -0.26 -12.14
CA LYS A 324 -14.36 -0.92 -12.23
C LYS A 324 -14.32 -2.31 -12.86
N LEU A 325 -13.43 -2.50 -13.85
CA LEU A 325 -13.20 -3.81 -14.48
C LEU A 325 -12.37 -4.73 -13.58
N GLY A 326 -11.69 -4.19 -12.57
CA GLY A 326 -10.72 -4.92 -11.76
C GLY A 326 -9.43 -5.22 -12.53
N TRP A 327 -9.09 -4.38 -13.50
CA TRP A 327 -7.92 -4.54 -14.36
C TRP A 327 -6.76 -3.69 -13.89
N ARG A 328 -5.56 -4.28 -13.93
CA ARG A 328 -4.30 -3.69 -13.48
C ARG A 328 -3.30 -3.79 -14.62
N ILE A 329 -2.98 -2.68 -15.28
CA ILE A 329 -2.01 -2.65 -16.38
C ILE A 329 -0.62 -2.30 -15.85
N GLY A 330 0.39 -3.06 -16.28
CA GLY A 330 1.77 -2.85 -15.88
C GLY A 330 2.77 -3.34 -16.91
N ILE A 331 4.04 -3.00 -16.72
CA ILE A 331 5.13 -3.47 -17.58
C ILE A 331 5.62 -4.81 -17.06
N GLU A 332 5.74 -5.81 -17.94
CA GLU A 332 6.56 -6.98 -17.65
C GLU A 332 8.03 -6.63 -17.90
N ALA A 333 8.89 -6.88 -16.92
CA ALA A 333 10.29 -6.44 -16.93
C ALA A 333 11.08 -6.92 -18.16
N TYR A 334 10.66 -8.02 -18.81
CA TYR A 334 11.28 -8.50 -20.04
C TYR A 334 11.26 -7.45 -21.16
N THR A 335 10.26 -6.56 -21.21
CA THR A 335 10.20 -5.41 -22.13
C THR A 335 11.48 -4.56 -22.09
N PHE A 336 12.08 -4.41 -20.91
CA PHE A 336 13.28 -3.60 -20.68
C PHE A 336 14.46 -4.43 -20.17
N HIS A 337 14.53 -5.73 -20.47
CA HIS A 337 15.63 -6.60 -20.01
C HIS A 337 17.03 -6.16 -20.46
N LYS A 338 17.14 -5.25 -21.45
CA LYS A 338 18.40 -4.61 -21.86
C LYS A 338 18.89 -3.53 -20.89
N TYR A 339 18.06 -3.14 -19.92
CA TYR A 339 18.34 -2.16 -18.88
C TYR A 339 18.37 -2.85 -17.51
N THR A 340 18.91 -2.16 -16.51
CA THR A 340 18.80 -2.59 -15.11
C THR A 340 17.35 -2.56 -14.61
N PHE A 341 17.05 -3.24 -13.51
CA PHE A 341 15.72 -3.19 -12.90
C PHE A 341 15.38 -1.77 -12.43
N PHE A 342 16.34 -1.02 -11.89
CA PHE A 342 16.10 0.38 -11.49
C PHE A 342 15.76 1.28 -12.67
N GLU A 343 16.42 1.11 -13.82
CA GLU A 343 16.07 1.82 -15.04
C GLU A 343 14.69 1.37 -15.59
N THR A 344 14.32 0.10 -15.40
CA THR A 344 12.99 -0.42 -15.73
C THR A 344 11.90 0.23 -14.86
N ILE A 345 12.15 0.41 -13.56
CA ILE A 345 11.28 1.15 -12.64
C ILE A 345 11.10 2.59 -13.14
N ASP A 346 12.20 3.27 -13.47
CA ASP A 346 12.16 4.67 -13.92
C ASP A 346 11.39 4.83 -15.24
N LYS A 347 11.62 3.95 -16.22
CA LYS A 347 10.87 3.92 -17.48
C LYS A 347 9.39 3.62 -17.28
N THR A 348 9.06 2.69 -16.38
CA THR A 348 7.66 2.35 -16.07
C THR A 348 6.95 3.53 -15.40
N ALA A 349 7.64 4.27 -14.54
CA ALA A 349 7.11 5.48 -13.93
C ALA A 349 6.92 6.61 -14.96
N GLU A 350 7.84 6.76 -15.92
CA GLU A 350 7.73 7.72 -17.04
C GLU A 350 6.50 7.44 -17.92
N LEU A 351 6.14 6.15 -18.10
CA LEU A 351 4.91 5.74 -18.79
C LEU A 351 3.62 6.03 -17.99
N GLY A 352 3.73 6.51 -16.74
CA GLY A 352 2.59 6.79 -15.87
C GLY A 352 1.89 5.56 -15.30
N LEU A 353 2.48 4.37 -15.45
CA LEU A 353 1.87 3.12 -15.00
C LEU A 353 2.03 2.95 -13.46
N PRO A 354 1.08 2.27 -12.79
CA PRO A 354 1.17 2.01 -11.34
C PRO A 354 1.75 0.63 -10.99
N TYR A 355 1.93 -0.26 -11.96
CA TYR A 355 2.31 -1.66 -11.74
C TYR A 355 3.49 -2.09 -12.62
N ILE A 356 4.26 -3.03 -12.10
CA ILE A 356 5.44 -3.61 -12.75
C ILE A 356 5.57 -5.10 -12.39
N GLY A 357 6.13 -5.89 -13.29
CA GLY A 357 6.56 -7.27 -13.09
C GLY A 357 8.08 -7.35 -12.93
N GLY A 358 8.56 -8.38 -12.25
CA GLY A 358 10.00 -8.65 -12.06
C GLY A 358 10.50 -9.80 -12.93
N LEU A 359 11.79 -9.83 -13.21
CA LEU A 359 12.43 -10.85 -14.06
C LEU A 359 13.67 -11.45 -13.36
N CYS A 360 13.72 -12.78 -13.26
CA CYS A 360 14.84 -13.50 -12.69
C CYS A 360 15.98 -13.74 -13.70
N SER A 361 17.24 -13.61 -13.25
CA SER A 361 18.48 -14.08 -13.92
C SER A 361 18.79 -13.52 -15.32
N GLU A 362 18.21 -12.38 -15.70
CA GLU A 362 18.51 -11.68 -16.96
C GLU A 362 18.60 -10.17 -16.80
N GLN A 363 18.44 -9.67 -15.59
CA GLN A 363 18.39 -8.24 -15.30
C GLN A 363 19.03 -7.95 -13.94
N PRO A 364 20.20 -7.27 -13.91
CA PRO A 364 20.78 -6.81 -12.66
C PRO A 364 19.92 -5.71 -12.04
N VAL A 365 19.92 -5.61 -10.71
CA VAL A 365 19.12 -4.62 -9.98
C VAL A 365 19.50 -3.19 -10.36
N SER A 366 20.79 -2.85 -10.29
CA SER A 366 21.33 -1.54 -10.67
C SER A 366 22.84 -1.61 -10.89
N LYS A 367 23.48 -0.47 -11.19
CA LYS A 367 24.95 -0.38 -11.24
C LYS A 367 25.59 -0.58 -9.85
N ASP A 368 24.91 -0.12 -8.79
CA ASP A 368 25.39 -0.22 -7.41
C ASP A 368 25.08 -1.58 -6.77
N ILE A 369 24.03 -2.26 -7.27
CA ILE A 369 23.67 -3.63 -6.90
C ILE A 369 23.77 -4.50 -8.17
N PRO A 370 24.99 -4.89 -8.59
CA PRO A 370 25.22 -5.65 -9.83
C PRO A 370 24.89 -7.15 -9.66
N LYS A 371 23.82 -7.45 -8.93
CA LYS A 371 23.27 -8.79 -8.71
C LYS A 371 21.94 -8.91 -9.43
N ASP A 372 21.57 -10.13 -9.80
CA ASP A 372 20.25 -10.42 -10.33
C ASP A 372 19.18 -10.10 -9.29
N PHE A 373 18.01 -9.65 -9.75
CA PHE A 373 16.86 -9.44 -8.88
C PHE A 373 16.22 -10.78 -8.50
N ASP A 374 16.76 -11.47 -7.49
CA ASP A 374 16.28 -12.81 -7.07
C ASP A 374 16.28 -13.02 -5.53
N GLN A 375 15.93 -14.23 -5.09
CA GLN A 375 15.86 -14.61 -3.67
C GLN A 375 17.21 -14.66 -2.94
N ASN A 376 18.33 -14.41 -3.61
CA ASN A 376 19.67 -14.40 -3.02
C ASN A 376 20.15 -13.01 -2.59
N LEU A 377 19.35 -11.97 -2.87
CA LEU A 377 19.57 -10.62 -2.34
C LEU A 377 19.49 -10.59 -0.81
N SER A 378 20.27 -9.68 -0.23
CA SER A 378 20.21 -9.37 1.21
C SER A 378 18.95 -8.57 1.56
N ASP A 379 18.59 -8.54 2.84
CA ASP A 379 17.44 -7.77 3.32
C ASP A 379 17.58 -6.26 3.05
N GLU A 380 18.81 -5.75 3.09
CA GLU A 380 19.15 -4.35 2.80
C GLU A 380 18.97 -4.04 1.30
N GLU A 381 19.48 -4.90 0.41
CA GLU A 381 19.30 -4.74 -1.03
C GLU A 381 17.81 -4.80 -1.41
N MET A 382 17.05 -5.72 -0.80
CA MET A 382 15.60 -5.78 -0.98
C MET A 382 14.88 -4.53 -0.45
N SER A 383 15.35 -3.93 0.66
CA SER A 383 14.82 -2.66 1.18
C SER A 383 15.02 -1.52 0.19
N GLN A 384 16.21 -1.40 -0.39
CA GLN A 384 16.49 -0.38 -1.42
C GLN A 384 15.60 -0.54 -2.65
N ILE A 385 15.33 -1.77 -3.09
CA ILE A 385 14.40 -2.04 -4.19
C ILE A 385 12.96 -1.63 -3.83
N ARG A 386 12.47 -2.01 -2.63
CA ARG A 386 11.14 -1.60 -2.17
C ARG A 386 11.00 -0.09 -2.09
N MET A 387 11.99 0.61 -1.54
CA MET A 387 12.00 2.06 -1.45
C MET A 387 12.03 2.72 -2.83
N LYS A 388 12.79 2.17 -3.78
CA LYS A 388 12.83 2.65 -5.17
C LYS A 388 11.48 2.48 -5.87
N LEU A 389 10.84 1.32 -5.72
CA LEU A 389 9.48 1.06 -6.21
C LEU A 389 8.47 2.04 -5.59
N ASP A 390 8.48 2.20 -4.27
CA ASP A 390 7.55 3.08 -3.57
C ASP A 390 7.74 4.55 -3.96
N THR A 391 8.99 5.00 -4.06
CA THR A 391 9.35 6.37 -4.50
C THR A 391 8.78 6.66 -5.89
N ALA A 392 8.84 5.68 -6.80
CA ALA A 392 8.27 5.74 -8.15
C ALA A 392 6.74 5.56 -8.19
N GLY A 393 6.10 5.27 -7.06
CA GLY A 393 4.68 4.98 -6.97
C GLY A 393 4.28 3.70 -7.74
N LEU A 394 5.16 2.69 -7.72
CA LEU A 394 5.00 1.42 -8.41
C LEU A 394 4.82 0.27 -7.42
N ARG A 395 3.99 -0.71 -7.80
CA ARG A 395 3.86 -1.99 -7.09
C ARG A 395 4.31 -3.13 -7.97
N LEU A 396 5.14 -4.00 -7.40
CA LEU A 396 5.59 -5.23 -8.02
C LEU A 396 4.53 -6.33 -7.83
N LEU A 397 3.80 -6.68 -8.89
CA LEU A 397 2.69 -7.63 -8.79
C LEU A 397 3.09 -9.03 -9.23
N THR A 398 3.78 -9.13 -10.36
CA THR A 398 4.18 -10.38 -10.99
C THR A 398 5.70 -10.56 -10.92
N TYR A 399 6.16 -11.80 -11.00
CA TYR A 399 7.58 -12.11 -11.08
C TYR A 399 7.82 -13.37 -11.91
N TYR A 400 8.62 -13.24 -12.96
CA TYR A 400 8.96 -14.35 -13.84
C TYR A 400 10.08 -15.21 -13.24
N VAL A 401 9.76 -16.48 -12.99
CA VAL A 401 10.64 -17.51 -12.46
C VAL A 401 11.09 -18.39 -13.61
N ARG A 402 12.32 -18.15 -14.10
CA ARG A 402 12.93 -18.92 -15.19
C ARG A 402 12.99 -20.42 -14.91
N LYS A 403 13.35 -20.78 -13.68
CA LYS A 403 13.43 -22.17 -13.24
C LYS A 403 12.95 -22.28 -11.80
N PHE A 404 11.85 -22.99 -11.60
CA PHE A 404 11.38 -23.34 -10.27
C PHE A 404 12.38 -24.30 -9.61
N PRO A 405 12.77 -24.04 -8.35
CA PRO A 405 13.59 -24.99 -7.60
C PRO A 405 12.89 -26.34 -7.47
N SER A 406 13.68 -27.42 -7.37
CA SER A 406 13.16 -28.79 -7.21
C SER A 406 13.06 -29.21 -5.75
N ASP A 407 13.84 -28.62 -4.85
CA ASP A 407 13.83 -28.93 -3.42
C ASP A 407 12.93 -27.97 -2.62
N GLU A 408 12.32 -28.48 -1.54
CA GLU A 408 11.37 -27.72 -0.72
C GLU A 408 12.02 -26.50 -0.06
N ALA A 409 13.27 -26.59 0.40
CA ALA A 409 13.94 -25.49 1.07
C ALA A 409 14.12 -24.27 0.14
N ASN A 410 14.59 -24.48 -1.08
CA ASN A 410 14.73 -23.41 -2.06
C ASN A 410 13.38 -22.92 -2.59
N CYS A 411 12.37 -23.78 -2.70
CA CYS A 411 11.01 -23.32 -2.99
C CYS A 411 10.51 -22.37 -1.90
N ARG A 412 10.65 -22.74 -0.62
CA ARG A 412 10.25 -21.87 0.51
C ARG A 412 11.00 -20.55 0.49
N LYS A 413 12.31 -20.56 0.23
CA LYS A 413 13.12 -19.35 0.06
C LYS A 413 12.57 -18.43 -1.05
N LEU A 414 12.15 -19.00 -2.17
CA LEU A 414 11.51 -18.24 -3.26
C LEU A 414 10.18 -17.62 -2.82
N PHE A 415 9.31 -18.37 -2.13
CA PHE A 415 8.04 -17.83 -1.63
C PHE A 415 8.21 -16.78 -0.52
N GLU A 416 9.21 -16.93 0.35
CA GLU A 416 9.60 -15.91 1.33
C GLU A 416 10.08 -14.63 0.65
N PHE A 417 10.88 -14.75 -0.42
CA PHE A 417 11.26 -13.62 -1.26
C PHE A 417 10.04 -12.92 -1.86
N ALA A 418 9.06 -13.67 -2.40
CA ALA A 418 7.81 -13.08 -2.87
C ALA A 418 7.10 -12.26 -1.80
N ASN A 419 6.97 -12.80 -0.58
CA ASN A 419 6.36 -12.07 0.52
C ASN A 419 7.15 -10.81 0.91
N LYS A 420 8.47 -10.89 0.99
CA LYS A 420 9.34 -9.75 1.32
C LYS A 420 9.26 -8.63 0.29
N MET A 421 9.08 -8.97 -1.00
CA MET A 421 8.97 -8.00 -2.10
C MET A 421 7.52 -7.61 -2.40
N GLY A 422 6.54 -8.32 -1.85
CA GLY A 422 5.12 -8.08 -2.09
C GLY A 422 4.59 -8.63 -3.41
N ILE A 423 5.25 -9.63 -3.98
CA ILE A 423 4.83 -10.31 -5.21
C ILE A 423 3.54 -11.10 -4.96
N GLU A 424 2.56 -10.94 -5.85
CA GLU A 424 1.26 -11.62 -5.79
C GLU A 424 1.24 -12.89 -6.65
N THR A 425 2.01 -12.94 -7.74
CA THR A 425 1.98 -14.05 -8.70
C THR A 425 3.35 -14.35 -9.29
N PHE A 426 3.77 -15.61 -9.20
CA PHE A 426 4.87 -16.13 -9.99
C PHE A 426 4.41 -16.56 -11.37
N MET A 427 5.25 -16.33 -12.37
CA MET A 427 5.02 -16.74 -13.75
C MET A 427 6.16 -17.64 -14.20
N GLY A 428 5.88 -18.66 -14.99
CA GLY A 428 6.91 -19.51 -15.58
C GLY A 428 6.41 -20.90 -15.90
N GLU A 429 7.34 -21.83 -16.08
CA GLU A 429 7.05 -23.20 -16.54
C GLU A 429 7.53 -24.24 -15.52
N PRO A 430 6.79 -24.45 -14.41
CA PRO A 430 7.14 -25.47 -13.43
C PRO A 430 7.05 -26.87 -14.05
N GLN A 431 7.96 -27.77 -13.67
CA GLN A 431 7.85 -29.17 -14.10
C GLN A 431 6.59 -29.83 -13.49
N PRO A 432 5.86 -30.68 -14.24
CA PRO A 432 4.59 -31.26 -13.78
C PRO A 432 4.67 -31.96 -12.42
N GLU A 433 5.77 -32.65 -12.14
CA GLU A 433 6.05 -33.37 -10.90
C GLU A 433 6.21 -32.45 -9.68
N HIS A 434 6.57 -31.18 -9.87
CA HIS A 434 6.74 -30.22 -8.77
C HIS A 434 5.44 -29.45 -8.45
N LEU A 435 4.43 -29.53 -9.31
CA LEU A 435 3.22 -28.71 -9.19
C LEU A 435 2.43 -28.97 -7.89
N GLU A 436 2.45 -30.19 -7.35
CA GLU A 436 1.75 -30.49 -6.08
C GLU A 436 2.38 -29.75 -4.90
N GLN A 437 3.71 -29.81 -4.78
CA GLN A 437 4.46 -29.08 -3.75
C GLN A 437 4.29 -27.57 -3.93
N LEU A 438 4.36 -27.09 -5.16
CA LEU A 438 4.17 -25.68 -5.48
C LEU A 438 2.76 -25.20 -5.16
N ASP A 439 1.71 -26.02 -5.38
CA ASP A 439 0.34 -25.69 -4.98
C ASP A 439 0.19 -25.58 -3.46
N LYS A 440 0.81 -26.50 -2.70
CA LYS A 440 0.83 -26.43 -1.23
C LYS A 440 1.46 -25.12 -0.75
N LEU A 441 2.64 -24.77 -1.29
CA LEU A 441 3.34 -23.53 -0.92
C LEU A 441 2.60 -22.28 -1.38
N ALA A 442 1.98 -22.30 -2.58
CA ALA A 442 1.14 -21.22 -3.07
C ALA A 442 -0.01 -20.91 -2.10
N ASN A 443 -0.65 -21.94 -1.55
CA ASN A 443 -1.70 -21.79 -0.54
C ASN A 443 -1.15 -21.30 0.81
N GLU A 444 -0.01 -21.84 1.26
CA GLU A 444 0.63 -21.47 2.52
C GLU A 444 1.05 -19.98 2.55
N TYR A 445 1.68 -19.50 1.47
CA TYR A 445 2.23 -18.14 1.38
C TYR A 445 1.26 -17.13 0.75
N GLY A 446 0.15 -17.60 0.19
CA GLY A 446 -0.82 -16.75 -0.49
C GLY A 446 -0.25 -16.08 -1.75
N VAL A 447 0.55 -16.82 -2.53
CA VAL A 447 1.18 -16.36 -3.78
C VAL A 447 0.72 -17.29 -4.89
N ASN A 448 0.22 -16.74 -5.99
CA ASN A 448 -0.27 -17.54 -7.11
C ASN A 448 0.87 -18.01 -8.02
N ILE A 449 0.62 -19.05 -8.82
CA ILE A 449 1.51 -19.51 -9.88
C ILE A 449 0.72 -19.57 -11.18
N ALA A 450 1.13 -18.75 -12.13
CA ALA A 450 0.58 -18.69 -13.47
C ALA A 450 1.55 -19.38 -14.44
N ILE A 451 1.11 -20.49 -15.03
CA ILE A 451 1.85 -21.26 -16.01
C ILE A 451 1.91 -20.45 -17.31
N HIS A 452 3.12 -20.04 -17.69
CA HIS A 452 3.38 -19.24 -18.88
C HIS A 452 3.53 -20.14 -20.10
N ASN A 453 2.87 -19.80 -21.20
CA ASN A 453 3.04 -20.52 -22.47
C ASN A 453 4.11 -19.86 -23.33
N HIS A 454 5.08 -20.64 -23.82
CA HIS A 454 5.87 -20.26 -25.00
C HIS A 454 5.36 -21.01 -26.24
N ASP A 455 6.05 -20.86 -27.38
CA ASP A 455 5.73 -21.65 -28.57
C ASP A 455 6.01 -23.14 -28.38
N LYS A 456 5.49 -23.95 -29.30
CA LYS A 456 5.62 -25.42 -29.30
C LYS A 456 7.04 -25.94 -29.16
N GLY A 457 8.03 -25.22 -29.67
CA GLY A 457 9.44 -25.63 -29.61
C GLY A 457 10.06 -25.40 -28.24
N ILE A 458 9.75 -24.27 -27.60
CA ILE A 458 10.30 -23.87 -26.31
C ILE A 458 9.53 -24.49 -25.14
N SER A 459 8.20 -24.51 -25.22
CA SER A 459 7.30 -25.04 -24.18
C SER A 459 6.49 -26.24 -24.68
N PRO A 460 7.12 -27.40 -24.93
CA PRO A 460 6.40 -28.58 -25.43
C PRO A 460 5.31 -29.06 -24.47
N ILE A 461 5.42 -28.74 -23.17
CA ILE A 461 4.46 -29.12 -22.14
C ILE A 461 3.27 -28.14 -22.10
N TYR A 462 3.49 -26.82 -22.16
CA TYR A 462 2.46 -25.83 -21.84
C TYR A 462 2.07 -24.89 -23.00
N TRP A 463 2.54 -25.14 -24.22
CA TRP A 463 2.19 -24.31 -25.39
C TRP A 463 0.67 -24.20 -25.68
N SER A 464 -0.13 -25.21 -25.29
CA SER A 464 -1.59 -25.23 -25.54
C SER A 464 -2.41 -24.97 -24.27
N PRO A 465 -3.56 -24.28 -24.40
CA PRO A 465 -4.43 -23.99 -23.26
C PRO A 465 -5.00 -25.25 -22.61
N GLU A 466 -5.23 -26.33 -23.38
CA GLU A 466 -5.69 -27.63 -22.86
C GLU A 466 -4.64 -28.26 -21.94
N ASN A 467 -3.36 -28.16 -22.29
CA ASN A 467 -2.29 -28.71 -21.46
C ASN A 467 -2.16 -27.94 -20.15
N VAL A 468 -2.31 -26.62 -20.18
CA VAL A 468 -2.33 -25.80 -18.97
C VAL A 468 -3.53 -26.17 -18.09
N LEU A 469 -4.72 -26.37 -18.67
CA LEU A 469 -5.87 -26.86 -17.90
C LEU A 469 -5.62 -28.22 -17.26
N LYS A 470 -5.06 -29.16 -18.01
CA LYS A 470 -4.69 -30.48 -17.49
C LYS A 470 -3.70 -30.38 -16.33
N ALA A 471 -2.73 -29.46 -16.42
CA ALA A 471 -1.81 -29.18 -15.33
C ALA A 471 -2.49 -28.55 -14.10
N CYS A 472 -3.65 -27.91 -14.26
CA CYS A 472 -4.44 -27.34 -13.17
C CYS A 472 -5.46 -28.32 -12.55
N GLU A 473 -5.69 -29.48 -13.16
CA GLU A 473 -6.62 -30.48 -12.64
C GLU A 473 -6.20 -30.95 -11.25
N GLY A 474 -7.18 -31.06 -10.33
CA GLY A 474 -6.95 -31.46 -8.93
C GLY A 474 -6.24 -30.42 -8.04
N ARG A 475 -5.84 -29.26 -8.59
CA ARG A 475 -5.10 -28.22 -7.86
C ARG A 475 -5.97 -27.04 -7.46
N SER A 476 -5.50 -26.29 -6.47
CA SER A 476 -6.18 -25.09 -5.98
C SER A 476 -6.34 -24.03 -7.09
N LYS A 477 -7.15 -23.00 -6.82
CA LYS A 477 -7.31 -21.84 -7.71
C LYS A 477 -6.07 -20.94 -7.79
N ARG A 478 -5.02 -21.24 -7.01
CA ARG A 478 -3.73 -20.53 -7.07
C ARG A 478 -2.81 -21.03 -8.18
N ILE A 479 -3.11 -22.19 -8.77
CA ILE A 479 -2.44 -22.66 -9.99
C ILE A 479 -3.36 -22.42 -11.18
N GLY A 480 -2.83 -21.76 -12.19
CA GLY A 480 -3.57 -21.32 -13.37
C GLY A 480 -2.65 -20.92 -14.51
N ALA A 481 -3.18 -20.15 -15.46
CA ALA A 481 -2.51 -19.74 -16.67
C ALA A 481 -2.00 -18.30 -16.59
N CYS A 482 -0.85 -18.07 -17.23
CA CYS A 482 -0.45 -16.78 -17.81
C CYS A 482 -0.54 -16.92 -19.33
N PRO A 483 -1.69 -16.56 -19.95
CA PRO A 483 -1.80 -16.47 -21.39
C PRO A 483 -0.81 -15.46 -21.96
N ASP A 484 0.12 -15.95 -22.78
CA ASP A 484 0.89 -15.11 -23.70
C ASP A 484 0.27 -15.19 -25.10
N ILE A 485 -0.29 -14.05 -25.50
CA ILE A 485 -1.02 -13.93 -26.78
C ILE A 485 -0.07 -14.02 -27.97
N GLY A 486 1.15 -13.53 -27.85
CA GLY A 486 2.15 -13.57 -28.91
C GLY A 486 2.53 -15.00 -29.24
N TYR A 487 2.85 -15.82 -28.23
CA TYR A 487 3.24 -17.21 -28.45
C TYR A 487 2.09 -18.09 -28.96
N TRP A 488 0.85 -17.82 -28.55
CA TRP A 488 -0.31 -18.50 -29.12
C TRP A 488 -0.50 -18.20 -30.60
N LEU A 489 -0.40 -16.93 -31.00
CA LEU A 489 -0.45 -16.54 -32.41
C LEU A 489 0.68 -17.19 -33.22
N ARG A 490 1.90 -17.26 -32.68
CA ARG A 490 3.02 -17.97 -33.33
C ARG A 490 2.76 -19.46 -33.49
N SER A 491 2.02 -20.05 -32.56
CA SER A 491 1.72 -21.50 -32.52
C SER A 491 0.44 -21.89 -33.25
N GLY A 492 -0.28 -20.92 -33.84
CA GLY A 492 -1.56 -21.13 -34.52
C GLY A 492 -2.73 -21.39 -33.58
N VAL A 493 -2.63 -20.99 -32.32
CA VAL A 493 -3.71 -21.07 -31.32
C VAL A 493 -4.55 -19.80 -31.40
N ASP A 494 -5.87 -19.94 -31.48
CA ASP A 494 -6.81 -18.80 -31.41
C ASP A 494 -6.89 -18.28 -29.96
N PRO A 495 -6.42 -17.05 -29.68
CA PRO A 495 -6.41 -16.52 -28.32
C PRO A 495 -7.79 -16.37 -27.71
N ILE A 496 -8.82 -16.04 -28.51
CA ILE A 496 -10.19 -15.83 -27.99
C ILE A 496 -10.78 -17.17 -27.55
N ALA A 497 -10.61 -18.22 -28.36
CA ALA A 497 -11.02 -19.57 -28.00
C ALA A 497 -10.28 -20.09 -26.75
N ALA A 498 -8.97 -19.84 -26.67
CA ALA A 498 -8.15 -20.21 -25.52
C ALA A 498 -8.59 -19.49 -24.22
N ILE A 499 -8.90 -18.19 -24.29
CA ILE A 499 -9.42 -17.41 -23.15
C ILE A 499 -10.78 -17.97 -22.69
N ARG A 500 -11.68 -18.29 -23.62
CA ARG A 500 -12.98 -18.94 -23.32
C ARG A 500 -12.83 -20.32 -22.69
N LEU A 501 -11.75 -21.03 -23.01
CA LEU A 501 -11.46 -22.32 -22.44
C LEU A 501 -10.93 -22.18 -21.00
N LEU A 502 -9.99 -21.25 -20.76
CA LEU A 502 -9.32 -21.06 -19.47
C LEU A 502 -10.20 -20.36 -18.43
N LYS A 503 -11.01 -19.37 -18.82
CA LYS A 503 -11.94 -18.63 -17.94
C LYS A 503 -11.29 -18.17 -16.63
N ASP A 504 -11.76 -18.70 -15.49
CA ASP A 504 -11.33 -18.37 -14.14
C ASP A 504 -9.99 -19.02 -13.74
N ARG A 505 -9.35 -19.78 -14.65
CA ARG A 505 -7.96 -20.23 -14.51
C ARG A 505 -6.95 -19.20 -15.01
N ILE A 506 -7.37 -18.11 -15.64
CA ILE A 506 -6.45 -17.02 -16.00
C ILE A 506 -6.10 -16.26 -14.72
N ILE A 507 -4.83 -16.37 -14.31
CA ILE A 507 -4.33 -15.71 -13.09
C ILE A 507 -3.66 -14.38 -13.44
N THR A 508 -2.89 -14.33 -14.52
CA THR A 508 -2.26 -13.12 -15.04
C THR A 508 -2.28 -13.20 -16.57
N PHE A 509 -1.86 -12.16 -17.29
CA PHE A 509 -2.08 -12.09 -18.73
C PHE A 509 -0.98 -11.26 -19.43
N HIS A 510 -0.27 -11.85 -20.39
CA HIS A 510 0.74 -11.16 -21.21
C HIS A 510 0.16 -10.78 -22.56
N MET A 511 0.02 -9.49 -22.79
CA MET A 511 -0.62 -8.98 -23.98
C MET A 511 0.40 -8.54 -25.03
N HIS A 512 0.31 -9.19 -26.19
CA HIS A 512 1.06 -8.88 -27.40
C HIS A 512 0.09 -8.58 -28.55
N ASP A 513 0.55 -7.83 -29.54
CA ASP A 513 -0.10 -7.74 -30.84
C ASP A 513 0.94 -7.89 -31.93
N LEU A 514 0.84 -8.95 -32.73
CA LEU A 514 1.85 -9.28 -33.74
C LEU A 514 1.43 -8.75 -35.11
N HIS A 515 2.38 -8.25 -35.90
CA HIS A 515 2.07 -7.77 -37.27
C HIS A 515 1.50 -8.87 -38.19
N GLU A 516 1.84 -10.14 -37.94
CA GLU A 516 1.28 -11.30 -38.63
C GLU A 516 1.19 -12.52 -37.70
N VAL A 517 0.36 -13.49 -38.07
CA VAL A 517 0.24 -14.79 -37.39
C VAL A 517 1.36 -15.72 -37.88
N GLY A 518 2.02 -16.39 -36.95
CA GLY A 518 3.08 -17.37 -37.24
C GLY A 518 4.43 -16.99 -36.64
N ILE A 519 5.42 -17.87 -36.86
CA ILE A 519 6.73 -17.80 -36.17
C ILE A 519 7.51 -16.51 -36.44
N ASN A 520 7.27 -15.84 -37.57
CA ASN A 520 7.95 -14.61 -37.97
C ASN A 520 7.30 -13.33 -37.42
N GLY A 521 6.15 -13.44 -36.76
CA GLY A 521 5.47 -12.31 -36.15
C GLY A 521 6.41 -11.52 -35.23
N HIS A 522 6.19 -10.23 -35.07
CA HIS A 522 6.87 -9.39 -34.10
C HIS A 522 5.89 -8.36 -33.58
N ASP A 523 6.16 -7.82 -32.39
CA ASP A 523 5.24 -6.92 -31.74
C ASP A 523 5.07 -5.60 -32.49
N VAL A 524 3.83 -5.17 -32.57
CA VAL A 524 3.37 -3.86 -33.01
C VAL A 524 2.46 -3.26 -31.94
N PRO A 525 2.27 -1.93 -31.93
CA PRO A 525 1.33 -1.34 -30.98
C PRO A 525 -0.05 -1.99 -31.04
N TRP A 526 -0.65 -2.24 -29.88
CA TRP A 526 -1.93 -2.94 -29.78
C TRP A 526 -3.03 -2.29 -30.62
N GLY A 527 -3.77 -3.11 -31.36
CA GLY A 527 -4.82 -2.68 -32.29
C GLY A 527 -4.35 -2.56 -33.74
N ASN A 528 -3.04 -2.70 -34.01
CA ASN A 528 -2.47 -2.62 -35.35
C ASN A 528 -2.00 -3.98 -35.91
N GLY A 529 -2.10 -5.05 -35.14
CA GLY A 529 -1.69 -6.39 -35.53
C GLY A 529 -2.85 -7.37 -35.71
N ALA A 530 -2.51 -8.65 -35.69
CA ALA A 530 -3.39 -9.76 -35.97
C ALA A 530 -4.07 -10.34 -34.72
N ALA A 531 -3.77 -9.86 -33.51
CA ALA A 531 -4.25 -10.45 -32.26
C ALA A 531 -5.74 -10.19 -31.97
N LYS A 532 -6.36 -9.21 -32.65
CA LYS A 532 -7.73 -8.73 -32.35
C LYS A 532 -7.89 -8.25 -30.90
N CYS A 533 -6.97 -7.40 -30.44
CA CYS A 533 -6.89 -6.94 -29.05
C CYS A 533 -8.22 -6.49 -28.42
N ALA A 534 -9.04 -5.74 -29.17
CA ALA A 534 -10.33 -5.25 -28.67
C ALA A 534 -11.33 -6.38 -28.37
N GLU A 535 -11.31 -7.45 -29.18
CA GLU A 535 -12.14 -8.63 -28.96
C GLU A 535 -11.64 -9.44 -27.76
N ILE A 536 -10.32 -9.59 -27.61
CA ILE A 536 -9.71 -10.22 -26.43
C ILE A 536 -10.16 -9.53 -25.13
N PHE A 537 -10.04 -8.19 -25.06
CA PHE A 537 -10.46 -7.45 -23.86
C PHE A 537 -11.97 -7.55 -23.62
N ARG A 538 -12.79 -7.53 -24.67
CA ARG A 538 -14.24 -7.76 -24.55
C ARG A 538 -14.53 -9.14 -23.97
N GLU A 539 -13.81 -10.17 -24.41
CA GLU A 539 -14.00 -11.52 -23.91
C GLU A 539 -13.60 -11.65 -22.44
N LEU A 540 -12.46 -11.06 -22.05
CA LEU A 540 -12.04 -10.99 -20.64
C LEU A 540 -13.09 -10.30 -19.76
N GLN A 541 -13.70 -9.22 -20.25
CA GLN A 541 -14.80 -8.53 -19.54
C GLN A 541 -16.03 -9.43 -19.42
N GLN A 542 -16.48 -10.05 -20.51
CA GLN A 542 -17.67 -10.91 -20.52
C GLN A 542 -17.52 -12.10 -19.57
N LEU A 543 -16.31 -12.65 -19.46
CA LEU A 543 -15.97 -13.72 -18.53
C LEU A 543 -15.68 -13.23 -17.10
N ASN A 544 -15.71 -11.91 -16.86
CA ASN A 544 -15.39 -11.26 -15.58
C ASN A 544 -14.01 -11.68 -15.05
N VAL A 545 -13.03 -11.80 -15.94
CA VAL A 545 -11.65 -12.17 -15.60
C VAL A 545 -10.92 -10.95 -15.05
N LYS A 546 -10.31 -11.12 -13.89
CA LYS A 546 -9.58 -10.08 -13.14
C LYS A 546 -8.16 -10.54 -12.90
N PRO A 547 -7.29 -10.45 -13.91
CA PRO A 547 -5.92 -10.95 -13.78
C PRO A 547 -5.16 -10.15 -12.72
N THR A 548 -4.14 -10.77 -12.13
CA THR A 548 -3.16 -10.11 -11.25
C THR A 548 -2.59 -8.88 -11.94
N MET A 549 -2.19 -9.05 -13.19
CA MET A 549 -1.77 -7.96 -14.05
C MET A 549 -2.11 -8.28 -15.51
N ILE A 550 -2.44 -7.25 -16.28
CA ILE A 550 -2.37 -7.24 -17.74
C ILE A 550 -0.99 -6.67 -18.05
N GLY A 551 -0.04 -7.57 -18.27
CA GLY A 551 1.35 -7.29 -18.53
C GLY A 551 1.56 -6.83 -19.98
N ILE A 552 2.18 -5.67 -20.14
CA ILE A 552 2.78 -5.25 -21.40
C ILE A 552 4.16 -5.91 -21.47
N GLU A 553 4.27 -6.94 -22.29
CA GLU A 553 5.55 -7.47 -22.72
C GLU A 553 5.74 -7.04 -24.19
N TYR A 554 6.56 -6.01 -24.43
CA TYR A 554 6.77 -5.50 -25.79
C TYR A 554 8.12 -5.99 -26.33
N ALA A 555 8.09 -7.12 -27.01
CA ALA A 555 9.26 -7.89 -27.43
C ALA A 555 9.83 -7.48 -28.80
N TYR A 556 9.88 -6.17 -29.06
CA TYR A 556 10.42 -5.62 -30.30
C TYR A 556 11.00 -4.22 -30.10
N ASP A 557 12.05 -3.89 -30.86
CA ASP A 557 12.72 -2.58 -30.83
C ASP A 557 13.12 -2.13 -29.41
N TRP A 558 13.85 -3.00 -28.71
CA TRP A 558 14.13 -2.93 -27.26
C TRP A 558 14.67 -1.60 -26.73
N HIS A 559 15.36 -0.82 -27.57
CA HIS A 559 15.97 0.45 -27.17
C HIS A 559 15.05 1.66 -27.44
N GLU A 560 14.09 1.51 -28.36
CA GLU A 560 13.20 2.59 -28.83
C GLU A 560 11.71 2.18 -28.70
N SER A 561 11.40 1.26 -27.78
CA SER A 561 10.05 0.71 -27.59
C SER A 561 9.09 1.66 -26.88
N MET A 562 9.59 2.65 -26.14
CA MET A 562 8.77 3.57 -25.32
C MET A 562 7.62 4.24 -26.10
N PRO A 563 7.83 4.86 -27.28
CA PRO A 563 6.73 5.48 -28.04
C PRO A 563 5.69 4.46 -28.55
N LYS A 564 6.08 3.20 -28.73
CA LYS A 564 5.18 2.12 -29.16
C LYS A 564 4.35 1.61 -27.98
N ILE A 565 4.96 1.51 -26.80
CA ILE A 565 4.27 1.15 -25.56
C ILE A 565 3.23 2.21 -25.17
N VAL A 566 3.53 3.50 -25.36
CA VAL A 566 2.54 4.59 -25.14
C VAL A 566 1.27 4.35 -25.96
N LYS A 567 1.40 3.96 -27.24
CA LYS A 567 0.25 3.63 -28.10
C LYS A 567 -0.53 2.41 -27.60
N CYS A 568 0.14 1.40 -27.02
CA CYS A 568 -0.54 0.28 -26.37
C CYS A 568 -1.37 0.73 -25.17
N ILE A 569 -0.82 1.63 -24.34
CA ILE A 569 -1.51 2.20 -23.17
C ILE A 569 -2.72 3.04 -23.61
N GLU A 570 -2.57 3.87 -24.64
CA GLU A 570 -3.67 4.65 -25.23
C GLU A 570 -4.80 3.73 -25.72
N PHE A 571 -4.46 2.69 -26.48
CA PHE A 571 -5.43 1.70 -26.94
C PHE A 571 -6.18 1.02 -25.78
N PHE A 572 -5.45 0.63 -24.73
CA PHE A 572 -6.04 0.01 -23.55
C PHE A 572 -6.95 0.97 -22.77
N ASN A 573 -6.54 2.23 -22.63
CA ASN A 573 -7.33 3.28 -21.99
C ASN A 573 -8.66 3.50 -22.72
N GLU A 574 -8.62 3.68 -24.05
CA GLU A 574 -9.82 3.83 -24.87
C GLU A 574 -10.73 2.61 -24.79
N THR A 575 -10.15 1.40 -24.82
CA THR A 575 -10.91 0.16 -24.75
C THR A 575 -11.60 0.03 -23.39
N SER A 576 -10.91 0.33 -22.29
CA SER A 576 -11.47 0.30 -20.94
C SER A 576 -12.65 1.28 -20.78
N LEU A 577 -12.54 2.48 -21.35
CA LEU A 577 -13.63 3.45 -21.38
C LEU A 577 -14.84 2.92 -22.16
N LYS A 578 -14.62 2.37 -23.35
CA LYS A 578 -15.70 1.79 -24.19
C LYS A 578 -16.41 0.63 -23.49
N LEU A 579 -15.67 -0.23 -22.79
CA LEU A 579 -16.23 -1.39 -22.11
C LEU A 579 -17.04 -1.03 -20.84
N THR A 580 -16.74 0.12 -20.21
CA THR A 580 -17.43 0.55 -18.98
C THR A 580 -18.48 1.64 -19.20
N ALA A 581 -18.57 2.19 -20.41
CA ALA A 581 -19.67 3.05 -20.79
C ALA A 581 -21.00 2.31 -20.59
N LYS A 582 -21.95 2.93 -19.89
CA LYS A 582 -23.30 2.39 -19.79
C LYS A 582 -23.90 2.36 -21.21
N PRO A 583 -24.51 1.25 -21.65
CA PRO A 583 -25.24 1.20 -22.91
C PRO A 583 -26.42 2.18 -22.94
#